data_AF-A0A355BE31-F1
#
_entry.id   AF-A0A355BE31-F1
#
_cell.length_a   1.000
_cell.length_b   1.000
_cell.length_c   1.000
_cell.angle_alpha   90.00
_cell.angle_beta   90.00
_cell.angle_gamma   90.00
#
_symmetry.space_group_name_H-M   'P 1'
#
loop_
_entity.id
_entity.type
_entity.pdbx_description
1 polymer ?
#
loop_
_entity_poly.entity_id
_entity_poly.type
_entity_poly.pdbx_seq_one_letter_code
_entity_poly.pdbx_strand_id
1 'polypeptide(L)'
;MRKIIHSNFEIDLSNKKITDITENPIFSDKFSTKYSYPIEIDLEDDLDVALGFISFYNTINQPTYIDVMYVHNNVMSPAILEIEEIQGTKMQVTISWGFEEFPSWNKKLSELSLAKFEVANIYTHAATIISQTYPAVNYNFPQIHTDKIDTDDEIWFAFEKIINNYKSGAFLENYVNLAEEITYNKNIMQPLPYLVYILKKGFEEAGYNLQGSFINHPLIKKICLYSDATYYTTFDQESYTILKYSEDAVTRTEIIKGIFIRNTGMFTTNTITIIDPTDLIAKYTSITTITSPGRYRIIGKIVIWHNQYFKSYAKIKYRDKVIFYANAGGEGALGFATLKNIDIVFETLSDLLPNEITIETEQRKTNEQTIIDININPIRLHDNSGNVIPTVLNPNQIDLSRAVPDITFGDLVTVLKNWFNLNLDYIDNEAQLNFIETDIDIANLKNFEPFEVMAPL
;
A
#
# COMPACT_ATOMS: atom_id res chain seq x y z
N MET A 1 46.69 20.89 -5.43
CA MET A 1 46.66 20.64 -3.98
C MET A 1 45.77 19.43 -3.75
N ARG A 2 46.16 18.49 -2.87
CA ARG A 2 45.36 17.32 -2.52
C ARG A 2 45.15 17.28 -1.02
N LYS A 3 43.91 17.10 -0.55
CA LYS A 3 43.63 16.99 0.89
C LYS A 3 42.32 16.26 1.19
N ILE A 4 42.22 15.72 2.39
CA ILE A 4 41.00 15.09 2.95
C ILE A 4 40.46 16.01 4.04
N ILE A 5 39.15 16.26 4.03
CA ILE A 5 38.46 17.04 5.05
C ILE A 5 37.36 16.17 5.66
N HIS A 6 37.37 16.04 6.97
CA HIS A 6 36.30 15.47 7.79
C HIS A 6 35.88 16.49 8.85
N SER A 7 34.74 16.29 9.52
CA SER A 7 34.29 17.21 10.58
C SER A 7 35.29 17.33 11.74
N ASN A 8 36.10 16.28 11.95
CA ASN A 8 36.98 16.15 13.12
C ASN A 8 38.47 16.24 12.78
N PHE A 9 38.86 16.15 11.50
CA PHE A 9 40.26 16.17 11.08
C PHE A 9 40.44 16.66 9.64
N GLU A 10 41.63 17.15 9.33
CA GLU A 10 42.06 17.51 7.97
C GLU A 10 43.42 16.88 7.70
N ILE A 11 43.57 16.20 6.57
CA ILE A 11 44.83 15.57 6.16
C ILE A 11 45.32 16.23 4.87
N ASP A 12 46.48 16.89 4.93
CA ASP A 12 47.14 17.41 3.74
C ASP A 12 47.93 16.30 3.03
N LEU A 13 47.53 16.04 1.79
CA LEU A 13 48.13 15.02 0.93
C LEU A 13 49.00 15.63 -0.17
N SER A 14 49.24 16.94 -0.14
CA SER A 14 49.96 17.66 -1.20
C SER A 14 51.41 17.19 -1.39
N ASN A 15 52.02 16.63 -0.34
CA ASN A 15 53.39 16.10 -0.37
C ASN A 15 53.47 14.59 -0.66
N LYS A 16 52.33 13.90 -0.80
CA LYS A 16 52.29 12.46 -1.04
C LYS A 16 52.15 12.19 -2.54
N LYS A 17 52.91 11.21 -3.06
CA LYS A 17 52.72 10.72 -4.44
C LYS A 17 51.53 9.78 -4.44
N ILE A 18 50.42 10.24 -5.00
CA ILE A 18 49.18 9.47 -5.10
C ILE A 18 49.00 9.08 -6.56
N THR A 19 48.84 7.78 -6.80
CA THR A 19 48.49 7.25 -8.11
C THR A 19 46.99 7.00 -8.12
N ASP A 20 46.30 7.75 -8.98
CA ASP A 20 44.86 7.61 -9.17
C ASP A 20 44.62 6.57 -10.26
N ILE A 21 43.75 5.61 -9.96
CA ILE A 21 43.22 4.66 -10.93
C ILE A 21 41.81 5.11 -11.27
N THR A 22 41.53 5.19 -12.56
CA THR A 22 40.15 5.24 -13.04
C THR A 22 39.80 3.81 -13.40
N GLU A 23 38.95 3.16 -12.62
CA GLU A 23 38.48 1.83 -12.98
C GLU A 23 37.46 1.97 -14.10
N ASN A 24 37.59 1.09 -15.10
CA ASN A 24 36.52 0.93 -16.07
C ASN A 24 35.39 0.19 -15.34
N PRO A 25 34.15 0.72 -15.30
CA PRO A 25 33.01 0.10 -14.61
C PRO A 25 32.58 -1.28 -15.14
N ILE A 26 33.40 -1.92 -15.98
CA ILE A 26 33.24 -3.27 -16.52
C ILE A 26 33.54 -4.37 -15.48
N PHE A 27 34.30 -4.08 -14.40
CA PHE A 27 34.80 -5.14 -13.50
C PHE A 27 34.53 -4.95 -11.99
N SER A 28 33.81 -3.92 -11.54
CA SER A 28 33.52 -3.77 -10.12
C SER A 28 32.04 -3.51 -9.81
N ASP A 29 31.55 -4.22 -8.77
CA ASP A 29 30.24 -4.01 -8.15
C ASP A 29 30.17 -2.67 -7.38
N LYS A 30 31.31 -1.98 -7.24
CA LYS A 30 31.44 -0.70 -6.56
C LYS A 30 31.53 0.42 -7.61
N PHE A 31 30.51 1.28 -7.66
CA PHE A 31 30.38 2.39 -8.62
C PHE A 31 31.33 3.58 -8.39
N SER A 32 32.42 3.41 -7.64
CA SER A 32 33.47 4.42 -7.54
C SER A 32 34.27 4.43 -8.85
N THR A 33 34.07 5.47 -9.65
CA THR A 33 34.78 5.63 -10.94
C THR A 33 36.27 5.91 -10.77
N LYS A 34 36.70 6.35 -9.58
CA LYS A 34 38.10 6.65 -9.27
C LYS A 34 38.45 6.19 -7.85
N TYR A 35 39.64 5.60 -7.72
CA TYR A 35 40.23 5.30 -6.41
C TYR A 35 41.74 5.53 -6.46
N SER A 36 42.36 5.66 -5.30
CA SER A 36 43.81 5.74 -5.18
C SER A 36 44.39 4.35 -4.94
N TYR A 37 45.61 4.09 -5.41
CA TYR A 37 46.40 3.05 -4.75
C TYR A 37 46.57 3.38 -3.26
N PRO A 38 46.79 2.37 -2.40
CA PRO A 38 46.97 2.60 -0.98
C PRO A 38 48.07 3.64 -0.67
N ILE A 39 47.75 4.59 0.20
CA ILE A 39 48.58 5.72 0.60
C ILE A 39 48.96 5.54 2.06
N GLU A 40 50.24 5.72 2.38
CA GLU A 40 50.71 5.72 3.76
C GLU A 40 50.62 7.13 4.37
N ILE A 41 49.85 7.25 5.43
CA ILE A 41 49.65 8.46 6.22
C ILE A 41 50.21 8.23 7.62
N ASP A 42 50.91 9.24 8.13
CA ASP A 42 51.41 9.23 9.50
C ASP A 42 50.24 9.47 10.45
N LEU A 43 50.04 8.55 11.40
CA LEU A 43 48.99 8.62 12.40
C LEU A 43 49.50 9.45 13.58
N GLU A 44 49.39 10.77 13.46
CA GLU A 44 49.73 11.71 14.53
C GLU A 44 48.74 11.62 15.70
N ASP A 45 49.16 12.01 16.91
CA ASP A 45 48.39 11.84 18.14
C ASP A 45 46.99 12.49 18.06
N ASP A 46 46.88 13.64 17.40
CA ASP A 46 45.63 14.37 17.18
C ASP A 46 44.71 13.68 16.16
N LEU A 47 45.28 13.11 15.10
CA LEU A 47 44.55 12.30 14.12
C LEU A 47 44.06 10.99 14.74
N ASP A 48 44.88 10.32 15.56
CA ASP A 48 44.49 9.10 16.29
C ASP A 48 43.34 9.38 17.26
N VAL A 49 43.39 10.49 17.99
CA VAL A 49 42.28 10.95 18.84
C VAL A 49 41.02 11.22 18.02
N ALA A 50 41.14 11.91 16.86
CA ALA A 50 40.00 12.22 15.99
C ALA A 50 39.34 10.97 15.37
N LEU A 51 40.12 9.90 15.21
CA LEU A 51 39.68 8.58 14.74
C LEU A 51 39.25 7.65 15.89
N GLY A 52 39.19 8.14 17.12
CA GLY A 52 38.71 7.39 18.27
C GLY A 52 39.71 6.39 18.83
N PHE A 53 41.01 6.72 18.82
CA PHE A 53 42.12 5.87 19.28
C PHE A 53 42.19 4.56 18.48
N ILE A 54 42.22 4.71 17.16
CA ILE A 54 42.23 3.60 16.21
C ILE A 54 43.53 2.79 16.29
N SER A 55 44.62 3.37 16.81
CA SER A 55 45.88 2.66 17.05
C SER A 55 45.83 1.60 18.17
N PHE A 56 44.82 1.63 19.06
CA PHE A 56 44.77 0.76 20.24
C PHE A 56 44.03 -0.56 19.98
N TYR A 57 44.66 -1.68 20.36
CA TYR A 57 44.11 -3.04 20.22
C TYR A 57 42.78 -3.30 20.96
N ASN A 58 42.43 -2.44 21.93
CA ASN A 58 41.23 -2.61 22.77
C ASN A 58 40.02 -1.79 22.27
N THR A 59 40.15 -1.08 21.15
CA THR A 59 39.08 -0.26 20.57
C THR A 59 38.09 -1.17 19.83
N ILE A 60 36.85 -1.24 20.31
CA ILE A 60 35.78 -2.07 19.75
C ILE A 60 34.98 -1.24 18.74
N ASN A 61 34.72 -1.77 17.54
CA ASN A 61 34.01 -1.12 16.41
C ASN A 61 34.74 0.09 15.80
N GLN A 62 35.91 -0.13 15.20
CA GLN A 62 36.57 0.90 14.41
C GLN A 62 35.86 1.09 13.06
N PRO A 63 35.39 2.29 12.71
CA PRO A 63 34.90 2.55 11.36
C PRO A 63 36.09 2.49 10.39
N THR A 64 36.19 1.40 9.64
CA THR A 64 37.19 1.25 8.57
C THR A 64 36.82 2.04 7.32
N TYR A 65 35.57 2.51 7.22
CA TYR A 65 35.07 3.37 6.16
C TYR A 65 34.59 4.69 6.76
N ILE A 66 35.12 5.79 6.25
CA ILE A 66 34.86 7.14 6.77
C ILE A 66 34.45 8.04 5.61
N ASP A 67 33.27 8.66 5.73
CA ASP A 67 32.80 9.65 4.76
C ASP A 67 33.61 10.94 4.89
N VAL A 68 34.21 11.39 3.80
CA VAL A 68 35.11 12.56 3.79
C VAL A 68 34.89 13.40 2.53
N MET A 69 35.39 14.63 2.55
CA MET A 69 35.53 15.43 1.33
C MET A 69 36.96 15.34 0.81
N TYR A 70 37.13 14.85 -0.42
CA TYR A 70 38.42 14.82 -1.10
C TYR A 70 38.57 16.04 -1.99
N VAL A 71 39.62 16.83 -1.77
CA VAL A 71 39.98 17.96 -2.61
C VAL A 71 41.08 17.54 -3.56
N HIS A 72 40.82 17.64 -4.86
CA HIS A 72 41.77 17.31 -5.92
C HIS A 72 41.73 18.40 -7.00
N ASN A 73 42.87 19.03 -7.30
CA ASN A 73 42.98 20.12 -8.28
C ASN A 73 41.97 21.26 -8.06
N ASN A 74 41.73 21.63 -6.80
CA ASN A 74 40.76 22.64 -6.35
C ASN A 74 39.28 22.26 -6.59
N VAL A 75 38.99 21.02 -6.98
CA VAL A 75 37.63 20.46 -6.97
C VAL A 75 37.44 19.67 -5.69
N MET A 76 36.34 19.93 -4.99
CA MET A 76 35.95 19.21 -3.78
C MET A 76 34.87 18.19 -4.14
N SER A 77 35.08 16.92 -3.80
CA SER A 77 34.15 15.83 -4.11
C SER A 77 33.88 14.98 -2.86
N PRO A 78 32.65 14.50 -2.64
CA PRO A 78 32.39 13.45 -1.67
C PRO A 78 33.26 12.22 -1.97
N ALA A 79 33.77 11.60 -0.92
CA ALA A 79 34.68 10.47 -1.00
C ALA A 79 34.55 9.57 0.23
N ILE A 80 34.97 8.31 0.08
CA ILE A 80 35.11 7.37 1.18
C ILE A 80 36.61 7.14 1.42
N LEU A 81 37.04 7.35 2.66
CA LEU A 81 38.35 6.96 3.16
C LEU A 81 38.25 5.57 3.79
N GLU A 82 38.89 4.58 3.17
CA GLU A 82 39.01 3.22 3.69
C GLU A 82 40.36 3.07 4.41
N ILE A 83 40.34 2.69 5.68
CA ILE A 83 41.53 2.35 6.45
C ILE A 83 41.77 0.85 6.30
N GLU A 84 42.79 0.48 5.56
CA GLU A 84 43.10 -0.92 5.22
C GLU A 84 43.94 -1.59 6.30
N GLU A 85 44.97 -0.89 6.78
CA GLU A 85 45.91 -1.43 7.76
C GLU A 85 46.53 -0.32 8.61
N ILE A 86 46.81 -0.63 9.88
CA ILE A 86 47.57 0.24 10.78
C ILE A 86 48.77 -0.54 11.31
N GLN A 87 49.97 0.00 11.08
CA GLN A 87 51.23 -0.55 11.57
C GLN A 87 51.99 0.52 12.37
N GLY A 88 51.94 0.42 13.70
CA GLY A 88 52.59 1.38 14.59
C GLY A 88 51.97 2.77 14.44
N THR A 89 52.78 3.77 14.07
CA THR A 89 52.35 5.18 13.87
C THR A 89 51.99 5.48 12.41
N LYS A 90 51.74 4.45 11.60
CA LYS A 90 51.45 4.58 10.17
C LYS A 90 50.16 3.86 9.84
N MET A 91 49.37 4.51 9.00
CA MET A 91 48.08 4.05 8.53
C MET A 91 48.12 3.96 7.00
N GLN A 92 47.70 2.83 6.46
CA GLN A 92 47.51 2.60 5.04
C GLN A 92 46.05 2.81 4.69
N VAL A 93 45.79 3.74 3.76
CA VAL A 93 44.43 4.12 3.37
C VAL A 93 44.23 4.09 1.88
N THR A 94 42.99 3.83 1.47
CA THR A 94 42.53 4.00 0.10
C THR A 94 41.43 5.05 0.08
N ILE A 95 41.46 5.94 -0.91
CA ILE A 95 40.42 6.96 -1.11
C ILE A 95 39.64 6.53 -2.35
N SER A 96 38.31 6.47 -2.24
CA SER A 96 37.41 6.27 -3.37
C SER A 96 36.58 7.53 -3.58
N TRP A 97 36.60 8.10 -4.79
CA TRP A 97 35.92 9.35 -5.12
C TRP A 97 35.42 9.34 -6.57
N GLY A 98 34.67 10.37 -6.97
CA GLY A 98 34.10 10.43 -8.32
C GLY A 98 32.69 9.84 -8.42
N PHE A 99 31.98 9.80 -7.29
CA PHE A 99 30.54 9.97 -7.30
C PHE A 99 30.25 11.47 -7.42
N GLU A 100 29.70 11.91 -8.55
CA GLU A 100 28.60 12.86 -8.39
C GLU A 100 27.49 12.03 -7.77
N GLU A 101 27.02 12.37 -6.57
CA GLU A 101 25.75 11.84 -6.06
C GLU A 101 24.71 12.16 -7.11
N PHE A 102 24.46 11.20 -7.98
CA PHE A 102 23.47 11.31 -9.01
C PHE A 102 22.14 11.54 -8.27
N PRO A 103 21.53 12.74 -8.32
CA PRO A 103 20.57 13.17 -7.29
C PRO A 103 19.33 12.29 -7.17
N SER A 104 19.03 11.49 -8.19
CA SER A 104 17.92 10.55 -8.22
C SER A 104 18.31 9.10 -7.88
N TRP A 105 19.60 8.78 -7.66
CA TRP A 105 20.09 7.40 -7.50
C TRP A 105 19.41 6.68 -6.33
N ASN A 106 19.33 7.36 -5.18
CA ASN A 106 18.71 6.82 -3.97
C ASN A 106 17.19 7.06 -3.90
N LYS A 107 16.61 7.79 -4.87
CA LYS A 107 15.15 7.99 -4.92
C LYS A 107 14.46 6.68 -5.27
N LYS A 108 13.35 6.41 -4.62
CA LYS A 108 12.45 5.33 -5.05
C LYS A 108 11.90 5.63 -6.43
N LEU A 109 11.62 4.60 -7.22
CA LEU A 109 10.98 4.80 -8.54
C LEU A 109 9.64 5.55 -8.41
N SER A 110 8.92 5.36 -7.31
CA SER A 110 7.67 6.05 -6.99
C SER A 110 7.84 7.54 -6.68
N GLU A 111 9.06 7.99 -6.35
CA GLU A 111 9.37 9.39 -6.04
C GLU A 111 9.78 10.19 -7.29
N LEU A 112 9.97 9.51 -8.43
CA LEU A 112 10.23 10.17 -9.70
C LEU A 112 8.97 10.92 -10.19
N SER A 113 9.19 11.97 -10.97
CA SER A 113 8.18 12.83 -11.61
C SER A 113 7.47 12.11 -12.77
N LEU A 114 6.81 11.01 -12.45
CA LEU A 114 6.07 10.16 -13.37
C LEU A 114 4.67 10.72 -13.66
N ALA A 115 4.08 10.32 -14.78
CA ALA A 115 2.81 10.86 -15.23
C ALA A 115 1.67 10.53 -14.23
N LYS A 116 0.92 11.57 -13.88
CA LYS A 116 -0.25 11.51 -13.01
C LYS A 116 -1.37 12.41 -13.53
N PHE A 117 -2.50 11.85 -13.92
CA PHE A 117 -3.67 12.58 -14.46
C PHE A 117 -4.94 11.72 -14.45
N GLU A 118 -6.10 12.37 -14.55
CA GLU A 118 -7.40 11.70 -14.65
C GLU A 118 -7.81 11.46 -16.11
N VAL A 119 -8.59 10.41 -16.33
CA VAL A 119 -9.19 10.06 -17.64
C VAL A 119 -10.70 9.90 -17.47
N ALA A 120 -11.48 10.09 -18.53
CA ALA A 120 -12.94 9.96 -18.42
C ALA A 120 -13.38 8.52 -18.13
N ASN A 121 -12.74 7.55 -18.78
CA ASN A 121 -12.97 6.12 -18.59
C ASN A 121 -11.66 5.36 -18.89
N ILE A 122 -11.19 4.58 -17.93
CA ILE A 122 -9.92 3.86 -18.01
C ILE A 122 -9.89 2.80 -19.13
N TYR A 123 -11.00 2.10 -19.38
CA TYR A 123 -11.10 1.06 -20.40
C TYR A 123 -11.07 1.66 -21.81
N THR A 124 -11.84 2.73 -22.04
CA THR A 124 -11.81 3.48 -23.30
C THR A 124 -10.42 4.05 -23.57
N HIS A 125 -9.80 4.65 -22.54
CA HIS A 125 -8.44 5.17 -22.64
C HIS A 125 -7.42 4.08 -22.99
N ALA A 126 -7.43 2.96 -22.26
CA ALA A 126 -6.54 1.82 -22.50
C ALA A 126 -6.68 1.28 -23.93
N ALA A 127 -7.91 1.19 -24.46
CA ALA A 127 -8.17 0.75 -25.82
C ALA A 127 -7.54 1.68 -26.87
N THR A 128 -7.40 2.99 -26.60
CA THR A 128 -6.76 3.92 -27.54
C THR A 128 -5.24 3.78 -27.64
N ILE A 129 -4.59 3.25 -26.60
CA ILE A 129 -3.13 3.14 -26.52
C ILE A 129 -2.58 1.72 -26.68
N ILE A 130 -3.44 0.70 -26.64
CA ILE A 130 -3.01 -0.72 -26.61
C ILE A 130 -2.07 -1.11 -27.75
N SER A 131 -2.27 -0.56 -28.95
CA SER A 131 -1.44 -0.83 -30.13
C SER A 131 -0.19 0.06 -30.25
N GLN A 132 0.01 0.98 -29.32
CA GLN A 132 1.11 1.96 -29.34
C GLN A 132 2.25 1.50 -28.42
N THR A 133 3.47 1.96 -28.71
CA THR A 133 4.66 1.68 -27.90
C THR A 133 5.45 2.94 -27.64
N TYR A 134 6.44 2.89 -26.75
CA TYR A 134 7.35 4.01 -26.56
C TYR A 134 8.08 4.36 -27.87
N PRO A 135 8.24 5.66 -28.24
CA PRO A 135 7.95 6.87 -27.45
C PRO A 135 6.55 7.47 -27.67
N ALA A 136 5.65 6.84 -28.44
CA ALA A 136 4.31 7.40 -28.71
C ALA A 136 3.48 7.51 -27.42
N VAL A 137 3.66 6.56 -26.51
CA VAL A 137 3.02 6.53 -25.19
C VAL A 137 4.04 6.13 -24.11
N ASN A 138 3.80 6.58 -22.88
CA ASN A 138 4.71 6.36 -21.73
C ASN A 138 4.42 5.08 -20.94
N TYR A 139 3.25 4.45 -21.17
CA TYR A 139 2.79 3.24 -20.51
C TYR A 139 1.79 2.51 -21.41
N ASN A 140 1.47 1.26 -21.06
CA ASN A 140 0.44 0.47 -21.74
C ASN A 140 -0.22 -0.53 -20.75
N PHE A 141 -1.21 -1.29 -21.20
CA PHE A 141 -1.97 -2.27 -20.43
C PHE A 141 -1.84 -3.69 -21.01
N PRO A 142 -0.62 -4.27 -21.04
CA PRO A 142 -0.44 -5.65 -21.49
C PRO A 142 -1.20 -6.63 -20.58
N GLN A 143 -1.68 -7.73 -21.16
CA GLN A 143 -2.28 -8.84 -20.41
C GLN A 143 -1.21 -9.60 -19.63
N ILE A 144 -1.37 -9.70 -18.31
CA ILE A 144 -0.39 -10.36 -17.43
C ILE A 144 -1.13 -11.26 -16.44
N HIS A 145 -0.65 -12.48 -16.24
CA HIS A 145 -1.19 -13.38 -15.21
C HIS A 145 -0.69 -12.98 -13.82
N THR A 146 -1.56 -13.06 -12.80
CA THR A 146 -1.18 -12.84 -11.39
C THR A 146 -1.74 -13.92 -10.48
N ASP A 147 -0.88 -14.46 -9.62
CA ASP A 147 -1.25 -15.45 -8.61
C ASP A 147 -1.55 -14.82 -7.24
N LYS A 148 -1.39 -13.50 -7.09
CA LYS A 148 -1.65 -12.79 -5.83
C LYS A 148 -3.11 -12.89 -5.38
N ILE A 149 -4.03 -13.04 -6.32
CA ILE A 149 -5.46 -13.01 -6.04
C ILE A 149 -5.96 -14.44 -5.87
N ASP A 150 -6.48 -14.70 -4.67
CA ASP A 150 -7.16 -15.96 -4.36
C ASP A 150 -8.58 -15.93 -4.89
N THR A 151 -8.93 -16.89 -5.75
CA THR A 151 -10.27 -17.03 -6.32
C THR A 151 -11.22 -17.79 -5.39
N ASP A 152 -10.73 -18.31 -4.27
CA ASP A 152 -11.60 -18.88 -3.23
C ASP A 152 -12.24 -17.77 -2.37
N ASP A 153 -11.71 -16.55 -2.41
CA ASP A 153 -12.31 -15.37 -1.76
C ASP A 153 -13.62 -14.96 -2.47
N GLU A 154 -14.67 -14.69 -1.68
CA GLU A 154 -15.99 -14.28 -2.18
C GLU A 154 -15.94 -13.00 -3.05
N ILE A 155 -14.96 -12.12 -2.84
CA ILE A 155 -14.80 -10.90 -3.65
C ILE A 155 -14.17 -11.22 -5.02
N TRP A 156 -13.36 -12.28 -5.12
CA TRP A 156 -12.54 -12.59 -6.27
C TRP A 156 -12.91 -13.91 -6.98
N PHE A 157 -14.01 -14.56 -6.59
CA PHE A 157 -14.45 -15.82 -7.19
C PHE A 157 -14.60 -15.79 -8.71
N ALA A 158 -14.87 -14.62 -9.28
CA ALA A 158 -15.02 -14.40 -10.72
C ALA A 158 -13.74 -13.90 -11.40
N PHE A 159 -12.66 -13.70 -10.64
CA PHE A 159 -11.42 -13.12 -11.16
C PHE A 159 -10.70 -14.12 -12.03
N GLU A 160 -10.36 -13.72 -13.25
CA GLU A 160 -9.76 -14.64 -14.22
C GLU A 160 -8.23 -14.78 -14.06
N LYS A 161 -7.65 -14.21 -13.00
CA LYS A 161 -6.20 -14.17 -12.73
C LYS A 161 -5.36 -13.51 -13.83
N ILE A 162 -6.00 -12.72 -14.69
CA ILE A 162 -5.37 -11.96 -15.76
C ILE A 162 -5.60 -10.46 -15.50
N ILE A 163 -4.52 -9.74 -15.27
CA ILE A 163 -4.46 -8.27 -15.27
C ILE A 163 -4.68 -7.77 -16.69
N ASN A 164 -5.45 -6.69 -16.83
CA ASN A 164 -5.80 -6.06 -18.12
C ASN A 164 -6.42 -7.03 -19.14
N ASN A 165 -7.28 -7.95 -18.67
CA ASN A 165 -7.85 -9.01 -19.50
C ASN A 165 -8.63 -8.46 -20.70
N TYR A 166 -8.12 -8.70 -21.91
CA TYR A 166 -8.66 -8.23 -23.18
C TYR A 166 -9.23 -9.42 -23.98
N LYS A 167 -10.54 -9.43 -24.17
CA LYS A 167 -11.27 -10.49 -24.90
C LYS A 167 -12.26 -9.88 -25.87
N SER A 168 -12.33 -10.47 -27.07
CA SER A 168 -13.28 -10.04 -28.11
C SER A 168 -13.21 -8.54 -28.46
N GLY A 169 -12.01 -7.96 -28.45
CA GLY A 169 -11.80 -6.55 -28.81
C GLY A 169 -12.08 -5.55 -27.69
N ALA A 170 -12.31 -6.00 -26.45
CA ALA A 170 -12.56 -5.12 -25.31
C ALA A 170 -11.87 -5.64 -24.04
N PHE A 171 -11.54 -4.72 -23.14
CA PHE A 171 -11.17 -5.08 -21.77
C PHE A 171 -12.42 -5.56 -21.03
N LEU A 172 -12.28 -6.61 -20.22
CA LEU A 172 -13.36 -7.04 -19.35
C LEU A 172 -13.60 -6.01 -18.24
N GLU A 173 -14.87 -5.68 -18.01
CA GLU A 173 -15.28 -4.76 -16.95
C GLU A 173 -15.85 -5.55 -15.76
N ASN A 174 -15.61 -5.02 -14.56
CA ASN A 174 -16.27 -5.50 -13.34
C ASN A 174 -17.71 -5.00 -13.34
N TYR A 175 -18.66 -5.86 -12.96
CA TYR A 175 -20.09 -5.51 -12.96
C TYR A 175 -20.83 -6.20 -11.82
N VAL A 176 -22.06 -5.74 -11.55
CA VAL A 176 -22.95 -6.38 -10.60
C VAL A 176 -24.12 -7.00 -11.34
N ASN A 177 -24.38 -8.29 -11.11
CA ASN A 177 -25.57 -8.95 -11.60
C ASN A 177 -26.74 -8.63 -10.65
N LEU A 178 -27.69 -7.81 -11.12
CA LEU A 178 -28.83 -7.38 -10.31
C LEU A 178 -29.84 -8.51 -10.02
N ALA A 179 -29.89 -9.55 -10.85
CA ALA A 179 -30.81 -10.66 -10.68
C ALA A 179 -30.31 -11.66 -9.62
N GLU A 180 -29.00 -11.88 -9.58
CA GLU A 180 -28.35 -12.81 -8.65
C GLU A 180 -27.86 -12.11 -7.37
N GLU A 181 -27.80 -10.77 -7.39
CA GLU A 181 -27.24 -9.95 -6.31
C GLU A 181 -25.75 -10.25 -6.04
N ILE A 182 -25.01 -10.62 -7.09
CA ILE A 182 -23.59 -10.99 -7.03
C ILE A 182 -22.73 -9.98 -7.80
N THR A 183 -21.60 -9.58 -7.21
CA THR A 183 -20.57 -8.76 -7.88
C THR A 183 -19.56 -9.65 -8.59
N TYR A 184 -19.34 -9.43 -9.88
CA TYR A 184 -18.34 -10.13 -10.68
C TYR A 184 -17.11 -9.23 -10.90
N ASN A 185 -16.07 -9.42 -10.10
CA ASN A 185 -14.77 -8.76 -10.27
C ASN A 185 -13.89 -9.62 -11.16
N LYS A 186 -13.83 -9.31 -12.47
CA LYS A 186 -13.16 -10.11 -13.50
C LYS A 186 -11.78 -9.60 -13.89
N ASN A 187 -11.51 -8.32 -13.66
CA ASN A 187 -10.33 -7.65 -14.19
C ASN A 187 -9.84 -6.50 -13.31
N ILE A 188 -8.52 -6.28 -13.33
CA ILE A 188 -7.85 -5.13 -12.74
C ILE A 188 -7.12 -4.39 -13.85
N MET A 189 -7.39 -3.09 -13.97
CA MET A 189 -6.71 -2.23 -14.92
C MET A 189 -5.50 -1.59 -14.25
N GLN A 190 -4.31 -2.11 -14.54
CA GLN A 190 -3.05 -1.57 -14.05
C GLN A 190 -2.19 -1.11 -15.23
N PRO A 191 -1.84 0.18 -15.31
CA PRO A 191 -0.91 0.65 -16.33
C PRO A 191 0.49 0.15 -16.01
N LEU A 192 1.23 -0.29 -17.01
CA LEU A 192 2.63 -0.62 -16.89
C LEU A 192 3.47 0.43 -17.61
N PRO A 193 4.31 1.20 -16.89
CA PRO A 193 5.19 2.17 -17.52
C PRO A 193 6.26 1.48 -18.37
N TYR A 194 6.61 2.09 -19.50
CA TYR A 194 7.73 1.63 -20.32
C TYR A 194 9.06 1.86 -19.59
N LEU A 195 9.98 0.89 -19.67
CA LEU A 195 11.31 0.97 -19.05
C LEU A 195 12.06 2.23 -19.48
N VAL A 196 12.05 2.53 -20.79
CA VAL A 196 12.74 3.71 -21.34
C VAL A 196 12.17 5.01 -20.78
N TYR A 197 10.87 5.09 -20.53
CA TYR A 197 10.25 6.26 -19.91
C TYR A 197 10.77 6.49 -18.49
N ILE A 198 10.82 5.43 -17.67
CA ILE A 198 11.34 5.50 -16.29
C ILE A 198 12.82 5.90 -16.28
N LEU A 199 13.63 5.29 -17.14
CA LEU A 199 15.04 5.64 -17.27
C LEU A 199 15.22 7.13 -17.62
N LYS A 200 14.51 7.62 -18.64
CA LYS A 200 14.60 9.04 -19.00
C LYS A 200 14.20 9.96 -17.84
N LYS A 201 13.15 9.62 -17.08
CA LYS A 201 12.75 10.42 -15.92
C LYS A 201 13.78 10.42 -14.78
N GLY A 202 14.40 9.28 -14.49
CA GLY A 202 15.47 9.24 -13.49
C GLY A 202 16.69 10.07 -13.88
N PHE A 203 17.13 10.00 -15.14
CA PHE A 203 18.24 10.82 -15.64
C PHE A 203 17.89 12.31 -15.78
N GLU A 204 16.68 12.64 -16.22
CA GLU A 204 16.20 14.02 -16.32
C GLU A 204 16.20 14.73 -14.96
N GLU A 205 15.77 14.05 -13.89
CA GLU A 205 15.81 14.60 -12.53
C GLU A 205 17.22 14.81 -11.97
N ALA A 206 18.20 14.07 -12.49
CA ALA A 206 19.60 14.26 -12.19
C ALA A 206 20.26 15.33 -13.08
N GLY A 207 19.53 15.93 -14.02
CA GLY A 207 20.02 16.96 -14.92
C GLY A 207 20.66 16.43 -16.22
N TYR A 208 20.52 15.15 -16.53
CA TYR A 208 21.10 14.54 -17.73
C TYR A 208 20.05 14.16 -18.78
N ASN A 209 20.43 14.31 -20.05
CA ASN A 209 19.69 13.76 -21.17
C ASN A 209 20.19 12.35 -21.47
N LEU A 210 19.32 11.34 -21.29
CA LEU A 210 19.66 9.95 -21.57
C LEU A 210 19.62 9.65 -23.08
N GLN A 211 20.73 9.16 -23.61
CA GLN A 211 20.91 8.71 -24.99
C GLN A 211 21.66 7.36 -25.03
N GLY A 212 21.86 6.80 -26.23
CA GLY A 212 22.65 5.57 -26.43
C GLY A 212 21.93 4.46 -27.18
N SER A 213 22.67 3.41 -27.51
CA SER A 213 22.18 2.27 -28.31
C SER A 213 21.11 1.46 -27.57
N PHE A 214 21.21 1.34 -26.25
CA PHE A 214 20.27 0.58 -25.42
C PHE A 214 18.84 1.13 -25.51
N ILE A 215 18.66 2.42 -25.21
CA ILE A 215 17.33 3.05 -25.20
C ILE A 215 16.70 3.18 -26.59
N ASN A 216 17.51 3.07 -27.64
CA ASN A 216 17.08 3.17 -29.02
C ASN A 216 16.70 1.83 -29.64
N HIS A 217 17.09 0.72 -29.02
CA HIS A 217 16.83 -0.63 -29.50
C HIS A 217 15.31 -0.94 -29.58
N PRO A 218 14.80 -1.50 -30.69
CA PRO A 218 13.37 -1.73 -30.89
C PRO A 218 12.69 -2.58 -29.81
N LEU A 219 13.38 -3.62 -29.30
CA LEU A 219 12.84 -4.47 -28.24
C LEU A 219 12.83 -3.75 -26.88
N ILE A 220 13.85 -2.94 -26.58
CA ILE A 220 13.96 -2.22 -25.30
C ILE A 220 12.83 -1.19 -25.17
N LYS A 221 12.45 -0.55 -26.28
CA LYS A 221 11.28 0.36 -26.35
C LYS A 221 9.94 -0.31 -26.07
N LYS A 222 9.87 -1.65 -26.09
CA LYS A 222 8.66 -2.42 -25.79
C LYS A 222 8.64 -2.99 -24.37
N ILE A 223 9.73 -2.88 -23.61
CA ILE A 223 9.80 -3.42 -22.24
C ILE A 223 8.92 -2.55 -21.32
N CYS A 224 7.98 -3.20 -20.66
CA CYS A 224 7.13 -2.62 -19.63
C CYS A 224 7.59 -3.11 -18.25
N LEU A 225 7.53 -2.24 -17.24
CA LEU A 225 7.77 -2.63 -15.85
C LEU A 225 6.47 -3.08 -15.21
N TYR A 226 6.48 -4.29 -14.69
CA TYR A 226 5.40 -4.82 -13.85
C TYR A 226 5.77 -4.67 -12.38
N SER A 227 4.81 -4.27 -11.56
CA SER A 227 4.91 -4.36 -10.11
C SER A 227 3.65 -5.00 -9.57
N ASP A 228 3.79 -5.75 -8.47
CA ASP A 228 2.65 -6.36 -7.78
C ASP A 228 1.93 -5.37 -6.84
N ALA A 229 1.83 -4.12 -7.28
CA ALA A 229 1.21 -3.04 -6.54
C ALA A 229 -0.33 -3.10 -6.63
N THR A 230 -1.01 -2.69 -5.56
CA THR A 230 -2.46 -2.62 -5.54
C THR A 230 -2.95 -1.35 -6.27
N TYR A 231 -3.32 -1.50 -7.54
CA TYR A 231 -3.72 -0.39 -8.41
C TYR A 231 -5.24 -0.14 -8.49
N TYR A 232 -6.05 -1.05 -7.96
CA TYR A 232 -7.49 -0.90 -7.84
C TYR A 232 -7.84 -0.30 -6.48
N THR A 233 -9.07 0.20 -6.36
CA THR A 233 -9.67 0.53 -5.07
C THR A 233 -10.77 -0.48 -4.79
N THR A 234 -10.75 -1.07 -3.61
CA THR A 234 -11.94 -1.69 -3.05
C THR A 234 -12.76 -0.59 -2.40
N PHE A 235 -14.07 -0.58 -2.60
CA PHE A 235 -14.88 0.02 -1.55
C PHE A 235 -14.76 -0.94 -0.38
N ASP A 236 -14.16 -0.46 0.72
CA ASP A 236 -14.17 -1.21 1.95
C ASP A 236 -15.62 -1.50 2.28
N GLN A 237 -15.97 -2.78 2.16
CA GLN A 237 -17.20 -3.33 2.66
C GLN A 237 -17.07 -3.39 4.19
N GLU A 238 -16.90 -2.22 4.82
CA GLU A 238 -16.75 -2.11 6.26
C GLU A 238 -18.02 -2.65 6.89
N SER A 239 -17.87 -3.80 7.51
CA SER A 239 -18.92 -4.37 8.34
C SER A 239 -18.89 -3.62 9.66
N TYR A 240 -20.04 -3.12 10.10
CA TYR A 240 -20.15 -2.41 11.36
C TYR A 240 -20.59 -3.39 12.44
N THR A 241 -19.74 -3.60 13.44
CA THR A 241 -20.11 -4.36 14.64
C THR A 241 -20.59 -3.41 15.73
N ILE A 242 -21.82 -3.61 16.18
CA ILE A 242 -22.41 -2.92 17.32
C ILE A 242 -22.52 -3.90 18.47
N LEU A 243 -21.71 -3.65 19.49
CA LEU A 243 -21.69 -4.42 20.72
C LEU A 243 -22.06 -3.49 21.89
N LYS A 244 -23.06 -3.88 22.68
CA LYS A 244 -23.44 -3.21 23.93
C LYS A 244 -23.53 -4.20 25.06
N TYR A 245 -22.88 -3.87 26.16
CA TYR A 245 -22.92 -4.62 27.41
C TYR A 245 -23.90 -3.99 28.39
N SER A 246 -24.28 -4.75 29.41
CA SER A 246 -25.26 -4.32 30.40
C SER A 246 -24.87 -3.02 31.13
N GLU A 247 -23.58 -2.72 31.24
CA GLU A 247 -23.00 -1.51 31.84
C GLU A 247 -23.13 -0.25 30.99
N ASP A 248 -23.33 -0.37 29.68
CA ASP A 248 -23.52 0.77 28.76
C ASP A 248 -24.88 1.47 28.91
N ALA A 249 -25.70 1.01 29.86
CA ALA A 249 -27.05 1.49 30.05
C ALA A 249 -27.09 2.89 30.66
N VAL A 250 -27.99 3.73 30.16
CA VAL A 250 -28.53 4.84 30.94
C VAL A 250 -29.67 4.29 31.79
N THR A 251 -29.50 4.27 33.11
CA THR A 251 -30.48 3.71 34.03
C THR A 251 -31.34 4.77 34.71
N ARG A 252 -32.62 4.47 34.93
CA ARG A 252 -33.52 5.27 35.77
C ARG A 252 -34.41 4.37 36.62
N THR A 253 -34.75 4.86 37.80
CA THR A 253 -35.79 4.26 38.63
C THR A 253 -37.15 4.77 38.15
N GLU A 254 -38.07 3.87 37.83
CA GLU A 254 -39.39 4.21 37.32
C GLU A 254 -40.50 3.60 38.18
N ILE A 255 -41.48 4.43 38.54
CA ILE A 255 -42.73 3.97 39.17
C ILE A 255 -43.68 3.58 38.05
N ILE A 256 -43.93 2.29 37.92
CA ILE A 256 -44.80 1.74 36.89
C ILE A 256 -46.23 1.81 37.39
N LYS A 257 -46.97 2.82 36.95
CA LYS A 257 -48.35 3.03 37.41
C LYS A 257 -49.26 1.87 37.01
N GLY A 258 -49.96 1.29 37.98
CA GLY A 258 -50.90 0.20 37.74
C GLY A 258 -51.11 -0.70 38.95
N ILE A 259 -52.12 -1.56 38.83
CA ILE A 259 -52.40 -2.63 39.79
C ILE A 259 -52.02 -3.95 39.13
N PHE A 260 -51.08 -4.66 39.74
CA PHE A 260 -50.53 -5.89 39.20
C PHE A 260 -50.75 -7.05 40.17
N ILE A 261 -51.05 -8.22 39.62
CA ILE A 261 -51.33 -9.42 40.41
C ILE A 261 -50.19 -10.43 40.19
N ARG A 262 -49.52 -10.84 41.27
CA ARG A 262 -48.42 -11.83 41.23
C ARG A 262 -48.80 -13.09 41.99
N ASN A 263 -48.60 -14.26 41.37
CA ASN A 263 -48.69 -15.54 42.07
C ASN A 263 -47.47 -15.76 42.97
N THR A 264 -47.71 -16.15 44.23
CA THR A 264 -46.65 -16.33 45.24
C THR A 264 -46.04 -17.73 45.28
N GLY A 265 -46.55 -18.67 44.48
CA GLY A 265 -46.01 -20.03 44.37
C GLY A 265 -46.28 -20.64 43.00
N MET A 266 -45.46 -21.62 42.62
CA MET A 266 -45.58 -22.38 41.37
C MET A 266 -46.81 -23.31 41.37
N PHE A 267 -47.41 -23.57 42.55
CA PHE A 267 -48.55 -24.48 42.76
C PHE A 267 -49.63 -23.94 43.73
N THR A 268 -49.59 -22.67 44.13
CA THR A 268 -50.57 -22.08 45.06
C THR A 268 -51.37 -20.96 44.38
N THR A 269 -52.67 -20.83 44.70
CA THR A 269 -53.56 -19.77 44.19
C THR A 269 -53.41 -18.44 44.92
N ASN A 270 -52.38 -18.29 45.75
CA ASN A 270 -52.17 -17.09 46.55
C ASN A 270 -51.58 -15.98 45.68
N THR A 271 -52.40 -14.97 45.42
CA THR A 271 -52.02 -13.77 44.67
C THR A 271 -51.68 -12.61 45.60
N ILE A 272 -50.62 -11.86 45.29
CA ILE A 272 -50.35 -10.55 45.90
C ILE A 272 -50.71 -9.47 44.89
N THR A 273 -51.45 -8.46 45.35
CA THR A 273 -51.68 -7.21 44.62
C THR A 273 -50.55 -6.25 44.91
N ILE A 274 -49.89 -5.77 43.85
CA ILE A 274 -48.81 -4.80 43.89
C ILE A 274 -49.30 -3.55 43.17
N ILE A 275 -49.26 -2.42 43.86
CA ILE A 275 -49.70 -1.12 43.33
C ILE A 275 -48.45 -0.30 43.05
N ASP A 276 -48.38 0.26 41.84
CA ASP A 276 -47.33 1.17 41.39
C ASP A 276 -45.90 0.67 41.70
N PRO A 277 -45.53 -0.54 41.25
CA PRO A 277 -44.20 -1.09 41.52
C PRO A 277 -43.10 -0.19 40.96
N THR A 278 -42.04 -0.06 41.73
CA THR A 278 -40.81 0.60 41.32
C THR A 278 -39.85 -0.42 40.70
N ASP A 279 -39.30 -0.11 39.53
CA ASP A 279 -38.28 -0.94 38.87
C ASP A 279 -37.13 -0.09 38.33
N LEU A 280 -35.99 -0.74 38.10
CA LEU A 280 -34.82 -0.10 37.50
C LEU A 280 -34.83 -0.38 35.99
N ILE A 281 -35.06 0.67 35.21
CA ILE A 281 -35.14 0.61 33.75
C ILE A 281 -33.80 1.02 33.16
N ALA A 282 -33.32 0.24 32.20
CA ALA A 282 -32.11 0.46 31.43
C ALA A 282 -32.46 0.83 29.98
N LYS A 283 -31.91 1.95 29.51
CA LYS A 283 -31.99 2.36 28.11
C LYS A 283 -30.62 2.23 27.45
N TYR A 284 -30.60 1.60 26.29
CA TYR A 284 -29.41 1.48 25.45
C TYR A 284 -29.68 2.15 24.11
N THR A 285 -28.79 3.04 23.71
CA THR A 285 -28.84 3.70 22.40
C THR A 285 -27.49 3.52 21.72
N SER A 286 -27.51 3.19 20.44
CA SER A 286 -26.35 3.21 19.56
C SER A 286 -26.74 3.88 18.25
N ILE A 287 -25.85 4.74 17.77
CA ILE A 287 -25.99 5.43 16.49
C ILE A 287 -24.73 5.13 15.69
N THR A 288 -24.90 4.62 14.48
CA THR A 288 -23.82 4.28 13.55
C THR A 288 -24.15 4.86 12.18
N THR A 289 -23.22 5.59 11.59
CA THR A 289 -23.38 6.14 10.25
C THR A 289 -22.63 5.26 9.26
N ILE A 290 -23.37 4.68 8.31
CA ILE A 290 -22.80 3.94 7.20
C ILE A 290 -22.22 4.93 6.18
N THR A 291 -20.98 4.71 5.76
CA THR A 291 -20.24 5.65 4.89
C THR A 291 -20.67 5.58 3.43
N SER A 292 -20.96 4.38 2.92
CA SER A 292 -21.30 4.16 1.51
C SER A 292 -22.79 3.79 1.35
N PRO A 293 -23.55 4.44 0.47
CA PRO A 293 -24.92 3.99 0.18
C PRO A 293 -24.89 2.60 -0.46
N GLY A 294 -25.94 1.81 -0.25
CA GLY A 294 -26.07 0.46 -0.76
C GLY A 294 -27.19 -0.36 -0.11
N ARG A 295 -27.15 -1.66 -0.37
CA ARG A 295 -27.96 -2.69 0.26
C ARG A 295 -27.18 -3.35 1.39
N TYR A 296 -27.80 -3.50 2.55
CA TYR A 296 -27.16 -4.01 3.76
C TYR A 296 -28.00 -5.10 4.42
N ARG A 297 -27.31 -6.06 5.06
CA ARG A 297 -27.90 -7.07 5.93
C ARG A 297 -27.49 -6.80 7.37
N ILE A 298 -28.46 -6.75 8.27
CA ILE A 298 -28.22 -6.67 9.71
C ILE A 298 -28.49 -8.05 10.29
N ILE A 299 -27.46 -8.67 10.87
CA ILE A 299 -27.53 -9.98 11.53
C ILE A 299 -27.03 -9.88 12.96
N GLY A 300 -27.58 -10.71 13.84
CA GLY A 300 -27.09 -10.81 15.21
C GLY A 300 -28.19 -11.12 16.20
N LYS A 301 -28.02 -10.62 17.43
CA LYS A 301 -28.96 -10.90 18.52
C LYS A 301 -29.11 -9.69 19.46
N ILE A 302 -30.31 -9.54 19.97
CA ILE A 302 -30.64 -8.62 21.05
C ILE A 302 -31.27 -9.41 22.20
N VAL A 303 -30.77 -9.20 23.41
CA VAL A 303 -31.36 -9.74 24.63
C VAL A 303 -32.28 -8.67 25.23
N ILE A 304 -33.54 -9.04 25.46
CA ILE A 304 -34.55 -8.17 26.06
C ILE A 304 -34.95 -8.71 27.43
N TRP A 305 -34.54 -8.01 28.49
CA TRP A 305 -34.89 -8.30 29.87
C TRP A 305 -36.20 -7.65 30.26
N HIS A 306 -37.17 -8.44 30.72
CA HIS A 306 -38.51 -7.94 31.00
C HIS A 306 -39.06 -8.49 32.32
N ASN A 307 -40.24 -7.99 32.70
CA ASN A 307 -41.05 -8.57 33.76
C ASN A 307 -42.54 -8.35 33.48
N GLN A 308 -43.38 -8.70 34.45
CA GLN A 308 -44.82 -8.57 34.34
C GLN A 308 -45.35 -7.12 34.45
N TYR A 309 -44.51 -6.18 34.89
CA TYR A 309 -44.90 -4.79 35.12
C TYR A 309 -44.52 -3.89 33.95
N PHE A 310 -43.40 -4.18 33.29
CA PHE A 310 -42.79 -3.33 32.28
C PHE A 310 -42.67 -4.07 30.94
N LYS A 311 -43.26 -3.47 29.90
CA LYS A 311 -43.13 -3.96 28.52
C LYS A 311 -41.82 -3.44 27.92
N SER A 312 -40.85 -4.33 27.82
CA SER A 312 -39.52 -4.04 27.30
C SER A 312 -39.51 -4.14 25.78
N TYR A 313 -38.67 -3.37 25.10
CA TYR A 313 -38.57 -3.40 23.64
C TYR A 313 -37.15 -3.17 23.13
N ALA A 314 -36.96 -3.57 21.88
CA ALA A 314 -35.83 -3.24 21.04
C ALA A 314 -36.34 -2.80 19.66
N LYS A 315 -35.74 -1.76 19.10
CA LYS A 315 -36.01 -1.32 17.72
C LYS A 315 -34.72 -0.93 17.03
N ILE A 316 -34.66 -1.23 15.74
CA ILE A 316 -33.61 -0.77 14.82
C ILE A 316 -34.29 0.14 13.82
N LYS A 317 -33.71 1.30 13.61
CA LYS A 317 -34.16 2.28 12.63
C LYS A 317 -33.06 2.52 11.61
N TYR A 318 -33.48 2.71 10.37
CA TYR A 318 -32.69 3.42 9.38
C TYR A 318 -33.27 4.82 9.26
N ARG A 319 -32.49 5.81 9.70
CA ARG A 319 -32.94 7.18 9.96
C ARG A 319 -34.21 7.16 10.83
N ASP A 320 -35.32 7.72 10.36
CA ASP A 320 -36.59 7.75 11.09
C ASP A 320 -37.46 6.49 10.89
N LYS A 321 -37.11 5.61 9.95
CA LYS A 321 -37.92 4.43 9.62
C LYS A 321 -37.52 3.24 10.47
N VAL A 322 -38.47 2.68 11.23
CA VAL A 322 -38.30 1.43 11.95
C VAL A 322 -38.20 0.27 10.96
N ILE A 323 -37.05 -0.41 10.94
CA ILE A 323 -36.78 -1.59 10.09
C ILE A 323 -36.82 -2.90 10.87
N PHE A 324 -36.72 -2.83 12.21
CA PHE A 324 -36.95 -3.96 13.10
C PHE A 324 -37.60 -3.49 14.41
N TYR A 325 -38.53 -4.29 14.94
CA TYR A 325 -39.14 -4.07 16.24
C TYR A 325 -39.42 -5.40 16.94
N ALA A 326 -39.02 -5.51 18.19
CA ALA A 326 -39.37 -6.62 19.07
C ALA A 326 -39.71 -6.11 20.47
N ASN A 327 -40.59 -6.82 21.17
CA ASN A 327 -40.91 -6.56 22.56
C ASN A 327 -41.00 -7.87 23.36
N ALA A 328 -40.95 -7.72 24.69
CA ALA A 328 -41.11 -8.80 25.65
C ALA A 328 -41.64 -8.25 26.99
N GLY A 329 -42.28 -9.10 27.79
CA GLY A 329 -42.92 -8.71 29.06
C GLY A 329 -44.40 -8.38 28.94
N GLY A 330 -44.97 -7.91 30.06
CA GLY A 330 -46.41 -7.68 30.22
C GLY A 330 -47.09 -8.72 31.10
N GLU A 331 -48.41 -8.59 31.26
CA GLU A 331 -49.21 -9.38 32.21
C GLU A 331 -48.99 -10.90 32.00
N GLY A 332 -48.60 -11.60 33.08
CA GLY A 332 -48.26 -13.04 33.05
C GLY A 332 -46.80 -13.39 32.74
N ALA A 333 -45.95 -12.40 32.41
CA ALA A 333 -44.53 -12.65 32.14
C ALA A 333 -43.71 -12.77 33.44
N LEU A 334 -43.25 -13.97 33.74
CA LEU A 334 -42.21 -14.19 34.75
C LEU A 334 -40.92 -13.49 34.28
N GLY A 335 -40.25 -12.77 35.18
CA GLY A 335 -39.15 -11.86 34.82
C GLY A 335 -37.93 -12.55 34.24
N PHE A 336 -37.91 -12.72 32.92
CA PHE A 336 -36.90 -13.46 32.19
C PHE A 336 -36.28 -12.60 31.08
N ALA A 337 -35.16 -13.11 30.55
CA ALA A 337 -34.55 -12.61 29.34
C ALA A 337 -35.18 -13.31 28.13
N THR A 338 -35.50 -12.55 27.10
CA THR A 338 -35.87 -13.08 25.79
C THR A 338 -34.79 -12.75 24.77
N LEU A 339 -34.21 -13.77 24.14
CA LEU A 339 -33.29 -13.60 23.02
C LEU A 339 -34.09 -13.35 21.72
N LYS A 340 -33.70 -12.33 20.96
CA LYS A 340 -34.24 -12.03 19.63
C LYS A 340 -33.12 -12.08 18.61
N ASN A 341 -33.20 -13.05 17.70
CA ASN A 341 -32.32 -13.11 16.55
C ASN A 341 -32.74 -12.06 15.52
N ILE A 342 -31.77 -11.38 14.94
CA ILE A 342 -31.94 -10.37 13.91
C ILE A 342 -31.41 -10.95 12.61
N ASP A 343 -32.22 -10.86 11.57
CA ASP A 343 -31.83 -11.08 10.18
C ASP A 343 -32.75 -10.23 9.31
N ILE A 344 -32.27 -9.03 8.95
CA ILE A 344 -33.04 -8.07 8.14
C ILE A 344 -32.18 -7.54 7.02
N VAL A 345 -32.80 -7.27 5.86
CA VAL A 345 -32.16 -6.64 4.71
C VAL A 345 -32.85 -5.30 4.45
N PHE A 346 -32.07 -4.26 4.20
CA PHE A 346 -32.59 -2.94 3.85
C PHE A 346 -31.70 -2.24 2.80
N GLU A 347 -32.30 -1.26 2.11
CA GLU A 347 -31.60 -0.41 1.14
C GLU A 347 -31.46 1.00 1.74
N THR A 348 -30.31 1.63 1.54
CA THR A 348 -30.13 3.05 1.84
C THR A 348 -30.73 3.93 0.75
N LEU A 349 -31.01 5.18 1.10
CA LEU A 349 -31.45 6.22 0.18
C LEU A 349 -30.24 6.95 -0.43
N SER A 350 -30.30 7.20 -1.73
CA SER A 350 -29.31 7.98 -2.48
C SER A 350 -29.70 9.46 -2.51
N ASP A 351 -29.65 10.11 -1.35
CA ASP A 351 -30.09 11.51 -1.16
C ASP A 351 -29.04 12.39 -0.48
N LEU A 352 -27.78 11.93 -0.42
CA LEU A 352 -26.62 12.61 0.19
C LEU A 352 -26.75 12.88 1.70
N LEU A 353 -27.82 12.44 2.35
CA LEU A 353 -27.99 12.54 3.79
C LEU A 353 -27.26 11.38 4.50
N PRO A 354 -26.81 11.56 5.76
CA PRO A 354 -26.17 10.49 6.52
C PRO A 354 -27.01 9.20 6.56
N ASN A 355 -26.38 8.07 6.27
CA ASN A 355 -27.01 6.75 6.35
C ASN A 355 -26.96 6.24 7.79
N GLU A 356 -27.76 6.87 8.65
CA GLU A 356 -27.78 6.59 10.08
C GLU A 356 -28.58 5.33 10.40
N ILE A 357 -27.98 4.43 11.18
CA ILE A 357 -28.63 3.31 11.83
C ILE A 357 -28.70 3.60 13.33
N THR A 358 -29.91 3.60 13.86
CA THR A 358 -30.16 3.83 15.28
C THR A 358 -30.71 2.55 15.91
N ILE A 359 -30.03 2.04 16.93
CA ILE A 359 -30.52 0.93 17.75
C ILE A 359 -30.92 1.48 19.11
N GLU A 360 -32.18 1.23 19.49
CA GLU A 360 -32.73 1.66 20.77
C GLU A 360 -33.36 0.48 21.48
N THR A 361 -32.99 0.26 22.74
CA THR A 361 -33.68 -0.68 23.62
C THR A 361 -34.04 -0.01 24.93
N GLU A 362 -35.18 -0.40 25.49
CA GLU A 362 -35.61 0.01 26.81
C GLU A 362 -36.19 -1.21 27.53
N GLN A 363 -35.59 -1.56 28.64
CA GLN A 363 -35.77 -2.85 29.27
C GLN A 363 -35.44 -2.80 30.75
N ARG A 364 -35.77 -3.86 31.49
CA ARG A 364 -35.37 -3.97 32.89
C ARG A 364 -33.84 -4.05 32.99
N LYS A 365 -33.25 -3.34 33.96
CA LYS A 365 -31.80 -3.38 34.20
C LYS A 365 -31.38 -4.80 34.62
N THR A 366 -30.29 -5.23 34.04
CA THR A 366 -29.62 -6.50 34.31
C THR A 366 -28.13 -6.27 34.60
N ASN A 367 -27.46 -7.29 35.15
CA ASN A 367 -26.03 -7.27 35.44
C ASN A 367 -25.30 -8.28 34.54
N GLU A 368 -24.10 -7.89 34.11
CA GLU A 368 -23.04 -8.75 33.54
C GLU A 368 -23.45 -9.59 32.31
N GLN A 369 -23.99 -8.96 31.27
CA GLN A 369 -24.27 -9.63 29.98
C GLN A 369 -24.10 -8.72 28.76
N THR A 370 -23.89 -9.33 27.59
CA THR A 370 -24.05 -8.69 26.29
C THR A 370 -25.55 -8.51 25.99
N ILE A 371 -25.94 -7.28 25.67
CA ILE A 371 -27.32 -6.88 25.41
C ILE A 371 -27.60 -6.78 23.91
N ILE A 372 -26.65 -6.18 23.18
CA ILE A 372 -26.73 -6.00 21.72
C ILE A 372 -25.44 -6.57 21.15
N ASP A 373 -25.55 -7.46 20.17
CA ASP A 373 -24.44 -8.03 19.42
C ASP A 373 -24.92 -8.18 17.97
N ILE A 374 -24.63 -7.17 17.16
CA ILE A 374 -25.15 -7.02 15.80
C ILE A 374 -24.01 -6.67 14.84
N ASN A 375 -24.04 -7.29 13.66
CA ASN A 375 -23.21 -6.94 12.53
C ASN A 375 -24.08 -6.37 11.41
N ILE A 376 -23.64 -5.26 10.82
CA ILE A 376 -24.23 -4.63 9.65
C ILE A 376 -23.27 -4.86 8.50
N ASN A 377 -23.64 -5.73 7.58
CA ASN A 377 -22.79 -6.17 6.49
C ASN A 377 -23.32 -5.61 5.16
N PRO A 378 -22.49 -4.94 4.35
CA PRO A 378 -22.88 -4.56 3.00
C PRO A 378 -23.10 -5.81 2.14
N ILE A 379 -24.19 -5.83 1.38
CA ILE A 379 -24.45 -6.80 0.32
C ILE A 379 -23.97 -6.22 -1.02
N ARG A 380 -24.26 -4.93 -1.26
CA ARG A 380 -23.99 -4.23 -2.52
C ARG A 380 -23.91 -2.74 -2.28
N LEU A 381 -23.02 -2.03 -2.96
CA LEU A 381 -22.88 -0.58 -2.81
C LEU A 381 -23.45 0.17 -4.02
N HIS A 382 -23.79 1.44 -3.79
CA HIS A 382 -24.26 2.39 -4.80
C HIS A 382 -23.33 3.60 -4.86
N ASP A 383 -23.28 4.25 -6.02
CA ASP A 383 -22.74 5.60 -6.12
C ASP A 383 -23.73 6.64 -5.55
N ASN A 384 -23.29 7.90 -5.48
CA ASN A 384 -24.12 9.02 -5.02
C ASN A 384 -25.34 9.30 -5.91
N SER A 385 -25.40 8.71 -7.11
CA SER A 385 -26.53 8.82 -8.05
C SER A 385 -27.51 7.65 -7.89
N GLY A 386 -27.22 6.69 -7.01
CA GLY A 386 -28.03 5.47 -6.81
C GLY A 386 -27.76 4.35 -7.81
N ASN A 387 -26.72 4.47 -8.64
CA ASN A 387 -26.31 3.39 -9.52
C ASN A 387 -25.51 2.36 -8.72
N VAL A 388 -25.74 1.09 -9.01
CA VAL A 388 -24.97 0.01 -8.42
C VAL A 388 -23.52 0.05 -8.89
N ILE A 389 -22.60 -0.09 -7.96
CA ILE A 389 -21.16 -0.12 -8.21
C ILE A 389 -20.58 -1.48 -7.81
N PRO A 390 -19.60 -2.02 -8.57
CA PRO A 390 -18.88 -3.21 -8.18
C PRO A 390 -17.94 -2.92 -6.99
N THR A 391 -17.65 -3.96 -6.21
CA THR A 391 -16.78 -3.90 -5.03
C THR A 391 -15.34 -3.51 -5.38
N VAL A 392 -14.83 -3.97 -6.52
CA VAL A 392 -13.50 -3.63 -7.04
C VAL A 392 -13.65 -2.62 -8.17
N LEU A 393 -13.19 -1.40 -7.93
CA LEU A 393 -13.13 -0.34 -8.91
C LEU A 393 -11.72 -0.16 -9.48
N ASN A 394 -11.66 -0.08 -10.80
CA ASN A 394 -10.50 0.41 -11.51
C ASN A 394 -10.59 1.94 -11.57
N PRO A 395 -9.65 2.68 -10.96
CA PRO A 395 -9.74 4.13 -10.91
C PRO A 395 -9.61 4.71 -12.32
N ASN A 396 -10.39 5.76 -12.59
CA ASN A 396 -10.28 6.58 -13.79
C ASN A 396 -9.11 7.58 -13.67
N GLN A 397 -7.99 7.11 -13.12
CA GLN A 397 -6.79 7.89 -12.87
C GLN A 397 -5.57 7.07 -13.30
N ILE A 398 -4.67 7.74 -14.00
CA ILE A 398 -3.33 7.26 -14.28
C ILE A 398 -2.41 7.91 -13.27
N ASP A 399 -1.72 7.09 -12.50
CA ASP A 399 -0.68 7.47 -11.54
C ASP A 399 0.43 6.42 -11.63
N LEU A 400 1.45 6.68 -12.45
CA LEU A 400 2.53 5.71 -12.70
C LEU A 400 3.45 5.54 -11.49
N SER A 401 3.45 6.48 -10.54
CA SER A 401 4.21 6.35 -9.28
C SER A 401 3.75 5.17 -8.43
N ARG A 402 2.48 4.77 -8.58
CA ARG A 402 1.87 3.60 -7.91
C ARG A 402 2.05 2.29 -8.70
N ALA A 403 2.58 2.35 -9.93
CA ALA A 403 2.68 1.23 -10.86
C ALA A 403 4.12 0.73 -11.09
N VAL A 404 5.07 1.25 -10.31
CA VAL A 404 6.49 0.86 -10.38
C VAL A 404 6.86 -0.01 -9.17
N PRO A 405 7.91 -0.86 -9.28
CA PRO A 405 8.41 -1.63 -8.15
C PRO A 405 8.95 -0.76 -7.01
N ASP A 406 8.92 -1.28 -5.78
CA ASP A 406 9.52 -0.62 -4.61
C ASP A 406 11.03 -0.84 -4.57
N ILE A 407 11.75 -0.19 -5.50
CA ILE A 407 13.20 -0.17 -5.60
C ILE A 407 13.69 1.26 -5.84
N THR A 408 14.98 1.51 -5.63
CA THR A 408 15.58 2.81 -6.00
C THR A 408 15.85 2.88 -7.50
N PHE A 409 16.03 4.10 -8.02
CA PHE A 409 16.47 4.29 -9.40
C PHE A 409 17.84 3.66 -9.65
N GLY A 410 18.77 3.78 -8.69
CA GLY A 410 20.08 3.17 -8.75
C GLY A 410 20.04 1.65 -8.83
N ASP A 411 19.15 1.01 -8.06
CA ASP A 411 18.93 -0.44 -8.13
C ASP A 411 18.49 -0.85 -9.54
N LEU A 412 17.53 -0.13 -10.13
CA LEU A 412 17.05 -0.40 -11.49
C LEU A 412 18.18 -0.29 -12.51
N VAL A 413 18.96 0.79 -12.49
CA VAL A 413 20.08 0.99 -13.42
C VAL A 413 21.14 -0.11 -13.24
N THR A 414 21.44 -0.47 -11.99
CA THR A 414 22.41 -1.53 -11.67
C THR A 414 21.96 -2.89 -12.21
N VAL A 415 20.69 -3.25 -11.99
CA VAL A 415 20.11 -4.50 -12.53
C VAL A 415 20.21 -4.53 -14.06
N LEU A 416 19.88 -3.43 -14.73
CA LEU A 416 19.93 -3.37 -16.20
C LEU A 416 21.35 -3.44 -16.73
N LYS A 417 22.31 -2.76 -16.09
CA LYS A 417 23.73 -2.86 -16.45
C LYS A 417 24.20 -4.31 -16.40
N ASN A 418 23.80 -5.04 -15.37
CA ASN A 418 24.18 -6.44 -15.19
C ASN A 418 23.47 -7.38 -16.18
N TRP A 419 22.16 -7.21 -16.38
CA TRP A 419 21.37 -8.08 -17.25
C TRP A 419 21.68 -7.92 -18.74
N PHE A 420 21.94 -6.68 -19.17
CA PHE A 420 22.15 -6.35 -20.57
C PHE A 420 23.62 -6.03 -20.90
N ASN A 421 24.53 -6.17 -19.94
CA ASN A 421 25.95 -5.87 -20.08
C ASN A 421 26.16 -4.45 -20.65
N LEU A 422 25.74 -3.43 -19.89
CA LEU A 422 25.70 -2.05 -20.37
C LEU A 422 26.85 -1.21 -19.80
N ASN A 423 27.38 -0.31 -20.64
CA ASN A 423 28.23 0.78 -20.21
C ASN A 423 27.41 2.06 -20.07
N LEU A 424 27.68 2.80 -19.00
CA LEU A 424 27.08 4.10 -18.73
C LEU A 424 28.19 5.14 -18.66
N ASP A 425 28.28 5.96 -19.69
CA ASP A 425 29.24 7.06 -19.78
C ASP A 425 28.54 8.40 -19.62
N TYR A 426 29.28 9.39 -19.10
CA TYR A 426 28.80 10.76 -18.97
C TYR A 426 29.66 11.68 -19.83
N ILE A 427 29.03 12.43 -20.73
CA ILE A 427 29.67 13.45 -21.56
C ILE A 427 28.87 14.73 -21.39
N ASP A 428 29.42 15.69 -20.64
CA ASP A 428 28.75 16.94 -20.27
C ASP A 428 27.39 16.68 -19.59
N ASN A 429 26.29 17.08 -20.25
CA ASN A 429 24.91 16.89 -19.77
C ASN A 429 24.23 15.66 -20.41
N GLU A 430 24.98 14.78 -21.09
CA GLU A 430 24.46 13.57 -21.71
C GLU A 430 24.91 12.33 -20.94
N ALA A 431 23.94 11.49 -20.58
CA ALA A 431 24.21 10.15 -20.09
C ALA A 431 24.05 9.18 -21.28
N GLN A 432 25.11 8.49 -21.64
CA GLN A 432 25.13 7.53 -22.74
C GLN A 432 25.08 6.10 -22.21
N LEU A 433 23.95 5.43 -22.41
CA LEU A 433 23.74 4.04 -22.02
C LEU A 433 23.81 3.14 -23.25
N ASN A 434 24.93 2.43 -23.38
CA ASN A 434 25.26 1.61 -24.54
C ASN A 434 25.47 0.14 -24.14
N PHE A 435 25.20 -0.78 -25.07
CA PHE A 435 25.67 -2.16 -24.92
C PHE A 435 27.20 -2.20 -24.92
N ILE A 436 27.78 -3.02 -24.05
CA ILE A 436 29.21 -3.36 -24.12
C ILE A 436 29.37 -4.35 -25.27
N GLU A 437 29.78 -3.87 -26.44
CA GLU A 437 30.20 -4.71 -27.55
C GLU A 437 31.55 -5.36 -27.19
N THR A 438 31.51 -6.56 -26.63
CA THR A 438 32.70 -7.42 -26.53
C THR A 438 32.89 -8.12 -27.86
N ASP A 439 33.55 -7.48 -28.83
CA ASP A 439 33.94 -8.08 -30.13
C ASP A 439 32.93 -9.14 -30.62
N ILE A 440 31.63 -8.81 -30.64
CA ILE A 440 30.62 -9.72 -31.14
C ILE A 440 30.81 -9.66 -32.64
N ASP A 441 31.31 -10.74 -33.23
CA ASP A 441 31.47 -10.86 -34.67
C ASP A 441 30.09 -10.75 -35.32
N ILE A 442 29.72 -9.52 -35.68
CA ILE A 442 28.42 -9.18 -36.27
C ILE A 442 28.23 -9.95 -37.58
N ALA A 443 29.32 -10.35 -38.25
CA ALA A 443 29.26 -11.17 -39.46
C ALA A 443 28.80 -12.62 -39.18
N ASN A 444 28.89 -13.09 -37.94
CA ASN A 444 28.50 -14.44 -37.51
C ASN A 444 27.25 -14.46 -36.61
N LEU A 445 26.53 -13.35 -36.46
CA LEU A 445 25.22 -13.33 -35.82
C LEU A 445 24.24 -14.16 -36.64
N LYS A 446 23.82 -15.31 -36.09
CA LYS A 446 22.70 -16.07 -36.64
C LYS A 446 21.43 -15.23 -36.47
N ASN A 447 20.80 -14.89 -37.58
CA ASN A 447 19.49 -14.24 -37.56
C ASN A 447 18.45 -15.23 -37.01
N PHE A 448 17.91 -14.92 -35.83
CA PHE A 448 16.88 -15.74 -35.19
C PHE A 448 15.45 -15.21 -35.36
N GLU A 449 15.23 -14.07 -36.03
CA GLU A 449 13.89 -13.58 -36.38
C GLU A 449 13.00 -14.64 -37.07
N PRO A 450 13.53 -15.55 -37.93
CA PRO A 450 12.72 -16.62 -38.54
C PRO A 450 12.21 -17.68 -37.54
N PHE A 451 12.77 -17.74 -36.33
CA PHE A 451 12.41 -18.71 -35.29
C PHE A 451 11.69 -18.06 -34.10
N GLU A 452 11.42 -16.75 -34.17
CA GLU A 452 10.52 -16.07 -33.24
C GLU A 452 9.08 -16.50 -33.55
N VAL A 453 8.65 -17.61 -32.96
CA VAL A 453 7.23 -18.00 -32.97
C VAL A 453 6.53 -17.26 -31.84
N MET A 454 5.58 -16.39 -32.20
CA MET A 454 4.92 -15.43 -31.30
C MET A 454 4.02 -16.07 -30.21
N ALA A 455 3.78 -17.37 -30.27
CA ALA A 455 3.12 -18.16 -29.22
C ALA A 455 3.57 -19.64 -29.32
N PRO A 456 3.75 -20.36 -28.20
CA PRO A 456 3.80 -21.82 -28.27
C PRO A 456 2.46 -22.36 -28.81
N LEU A 457 2.52 -23.42 -29.61
CA LEU A 457 1.35 -24.18 -30.09
C LEU A 457 0.53 -24.77 -28.94
#